data_AF-A0AAU4DYF6-F1
#
_entry.id   AF-A0AAU4DYF6-F1
#
_cell.length_a   1.000
_cell.length_b   1.000
_cell.length_c   1.000
_cell.angle_alpha   90.00
_cell.angle_beta   90.00
_cell.angle_gamma   90.00
#
_symmetry.space_group_name_H-M   'P 1'
#
loop_
_entity.id
_entity.type
_entity.pdbx_description
1 polymer ?
#
loop_
_entity_poly.entity_id
_entity_poly.type
_entity_poly.pdbx_seq_one_letter_code
_entity_poly.pdbx_strand_id
1 'polypeptide(L)'
;MDTLHFRTALAGCLAERFELRRNWPARYHLAVTAAGALADILPEPMLDTYAQAALDGLARDRETRGGPLPGAGFVRCFDNALHAAIGDLDDQADGFREAWHTTLLLHDVLPSGEFQAFIECVQDALEQGRPGPDAPKPRYAAARERQAVS
;
A
#
# COMPACT_ATOMS: atom_id res chain seq x y z
N MET A 1 -9.56 6.28 -6.46
CA MET A 1 -9.73 7.09 -5.24
C MET A 1 -8.75 8.26 -5.23
N ASP A 2 -9.09 9.43 -4.67
CA ASP A 2 -8.10 10.52 -4.51
C ASP A 2 -7.29 10.37 -3.22
N THR A 3 -6.08 10.92 -3.19
CA THR A 3 -5.11 10.76 -2.09
C THR A 3 -5.63 11.30 -0.76
N LEU A 4 -6.43 12.38 -0.77
CA LEU A 4 -6.98 12.95 0.46
C LEU A 4 -8.03 12.01 1.07
N HIS A 5 -8.89 11.45 0.24
CA HIS A 5 -9.87 10.45 0.65
C HIS A 5 -9.17 9.21 1.21
N PHE A 6 -8.16 8.68 0.50
CA PHE A 6 -7.37 7.54 0.96
C PHE A 6 -6.73 7.80 2.34
N ARG A 7 -6.06 8.94 2.51
CA ARG A 7 -5.42 9.31 3.79
C ARG A 7 -6.43 9.43 4.92
N THR A 8 -7.62 9.95 4.62
CA THR A 8 -8.69 10.10 5.62
C THR A 8 -9.25 8.74 6.04
N ALA A 9 -9.53 7.86 5.07
CA ALA A 9 -9.98 6.49 5.34
C ALA A 9 -8.93 5.70 6.13
N LEU A 10 -7.66 5.76 5.71
CA LEU A 10 -6.54 5.12 6.41
C LEU A 10 -6.40 5.64 7.85
N ALA A 11 -6.48 6.96 8.05
CA ALA A 11 -6.44 7.54 9.39
C ALA A 11 -7.62 7.05 10.26
N GLY A 12 -8.81 6.91 9.68
CA GLY A 12 -9.97 6.31 10.36
C GLY A 12 -9.69 4.87 10.81
N CYS A 13 -9.22 4.03 9.90
CA CYS A 13 -8.90 2.62 10.17
C CYS A 13 -7.85 2.49 11.29
N LEU A 14 -6.80 3.32 11.26
CA LEU A 14 -5.76 3.32 12.29
C LEU A 14 -6.29 3.80 13.65
N ALA A 15 -7.13 4.85 13.67
CA ALA A 15 -7.74 5.33 14.90
C ALA A 15 -8.54 4.24 15.61
N GLU A 16 -9.35 3.51 14.84
CA GLU A 16 -10.17 2.41 15.35
C GLU A 16 -9.31 1.25 15.81
N ARG A 17 -8.38 0.78 14.96
CA ARG A 17 -7.60 -0.43 15.21
C ARG A 17 -6.60 -0.30 16.37
N PHE A 18 -6.04 0.88 16.56
CA PHE A 18 -5.05 1.14 17.61
C PHE A 18 -5.60 1.94 18.78
N GLU A 19 -6.93 2.14 18.85
CA GLU A 19 -7.61 2.94 19.87
C GLU A 19 -6.97 4.33 20.09
N LEU A 20 -6.52 4.96 19.00
CA LEU A 20 -5.74 6.20 19.07
C LEU A 20 -6.66 7.36 19.45
N ARG A 21 -6.60 7.77 20.72
CA ARG A 21 -7.24 8.99 21.25
C ARG A 21 -6.56 10.26 20.70
N ARG A 22 -6.96 11.44 21.19
CA ARG A 22 -6.47 12.78 20.77
C ARG A 22 -4.94 12.95 20.67
N ASN A 23 -4.12 12.08 21.27
CA ASN A 23 -2.66 12.12 21.17
C ASN A 23 -2.14 10.97 20.29
N TRP A 24 -2.09 11.22 18.99
CA TRP A 24 -1.48 10.30 18.03
C TRP A 24 0.05 10.35 18.14
N PRO A 25 0.73 9.21 18.35
CA PRO A 25 2.18 9.15 18.18
C PRO A 25 2.61 9.66 16.79
N ALA A 26 3.67 10.46 16.74
CA ALA A 26 4.17 11.07 15.51
C ALA A 26 4.44 10.04 14.39
N ARG A 27 4.81 8.80 14.76
CA ARG A 27 5.02 7.69 13.81
C ARG A 27 3.79 7.37 12.96
N TYR A 28 2.58 7.46 13.50
CA TYR A 28 1.36 7.18 12.74
C TYR A 28 1.01 8.34 11.79
N HIS A 29 1.29 9.59 12.18
CA HIS A 29 1.18 10.73 11.27
C HIS A 29 2.15 10.62 10.09
N LEU A 30 3.40 10.23 10.37
CA LEU A 30 4.40 9.96 9.35
C LEU A 30 3.95 8.81 8.44
N ALA A 31 3.42 7.72 9.01
CA ALA A 31 2.97 6.57 8.25
C ALA A 31 1.80 6.89 7.30
N VAL A 32 0.78 7.61 7.78
CA VAL A 32 -0.34 8.08 6.93
C VAL A 32 0.16 9.03 5.83
N THR A 33 1.14 9.87 6.13
CA THR A 33 1.71 10.79 5.14
C THR A 33 2.51 10.05 4.08
N ALA A 34 3.34 9.09 4.47
CA ALA A 34 4.10 8.24 3.55
C ALA A 34 3.20 7.37 2.68
N ALA A 35 2.13 6.79 3.24
CA ALA A 35 1.14 6.08 2.43
C ALA A 35 0.39 7.00 1.47
N GLY A 36 0.11 8.25 1.87
CA GLY A 36 -0.40 9.27 0.95
C GLY A 36 0.53 9.49 -0.25
N ALA A 37 1.83 9.61 -0.01
CA ALA A 37 2.82 9.71 -1.09
C ALA A 37 2.84 8.47 -1.98
N LEU A 38 2.69 7.27 -1.42
CA LEU A 38 2.54 6.04 -2.21
C LEU A 38 1.33 6.11 -3.16
N ALA A 39 0.19 6.64 -2.69
CA ALA A 39 -1.01 6.80 -3.50
C ALA A 39 -0.88 7.90 -4.58
N ASP A 40 0.01 8.88 -4.38
CA ASP A 40 0.33 9.89 -5.40
C ASP A 40 1.28 9.33 -6.48
N ILE A 41 2.15 8.38 -6.11
CA ILE A 41 3.16 7.79 -7.00
C ILE A 41 2.60 6.60 -7.78
N LEU A 42 1.83 5.74 -7.12
CA LEU A 42 1.32 4.50 -7.69
C LEU A 42 -0.15 4.62 -8.08
N PRO A 43 -0.56 4.02 -9.22
CA PRO A 43 -1.98 3.79 -9.46
C PRO A 43 -2.56 2.83 -8.40
N GLU A 44 -3.84 3.00 -8.07
CA GLU A 44 -4.52 2.25 -7.00
C GLU A 44 -4.31 0.72 -7.05
N PRO A 45 -4.35 0.02 -8.20
CA PRO A 45 -4.08 -1.42 -8.25
C PRO A 45 -2.64 -1.80 -7.86
N MET A 46 -1.68 -0.92 -8.14
CA MET A 46 -0.29 -1.13 -7.76
C MET A 46 -0.07 -0.84 -6.28
N LEU A 47 -0.78 0.14 -5.72
CA LEU A 47 -0.76 0.36 -4.28
C LEU A 47 -1.24 -0.88 -3.50
N ASP A 48 -2.32 -1.52 -3.96
CA ASP A 48 -2.82 -2.79 -3.40
C ASP A 48 -1.80 -3.93 -3.58
N THR A 49 -1.16 -4.00 -4.75
CA THR A 49 -0.10 -4.98 -5.04
C THR A 49 1.09 -4.83 -4.09
N TYR A 50 1.53 -3.60 -3.80
CA TYR A 50 2.60 -3.32 -2.85
C TYR A 50 2.19 -3.69 -1.41
N ALA A 51 0.95 -3.39 -1.01
CA ALA A 51 0.42 -3.79 0.29
C ALA A 51 0.41 -5.32 0.44
N GLN A 52 -0.09 -6.04 -0.57
CA GLN A 52 -0.11 -7.50 -0.55
C GLN A 52 1.31 -8.09 -0.50
N ALA A 53 2.22 -7.59 -1.34
CA ALA A 53 3.62 -8.04 -1.34
C ALA A 53 4.30 -7.81 0.03
N ALA A 54 3.98 -6.72 0.73
CA ALA A 54 4.50 -6.47 2.08
C ALA A 54 3.95 -7.49 3.10
N LEU A 55 2.68 -7.88 3.03
CA LEU A 55 2.11 -8.92 3.88
C LEU A 55 2.73 -10.30 3.61
N ASP A 56 2.89 -10.65 2.33
CA ASP A 56 3.54 -11.90 1.92
C ASP A 56 5.00 -11.93 2.41
N GLY A 57 5.70 -10.80 2.29
CA GLY A 57 7.06 -10.60 2.80
C GLY A 57 7.16 -10.83 4.32
N LEU A 58 6.22 -10.26 5.08
CA LEU A 58 6.15 -10.45 6.54
C LEU A 58 5.83 -11.90 6.92
N ALA A 59 4.90 -12.55 6.23
CA ALA A 59 4.54 -13.95 6.46
C ALA A 59 5.77 -14.85 6.24
N ARG A 60 6.49 -14.63 5.14
CA ARG A 60 7.67 -15.42 4.80
C ARG A 60 8.86 -15.16 5.72
N ASP A 61 9.07 -13.92 6.18
CA ASP A 61 10.08 -13.62 7.19
C ASP A 61 9.80 -14.38 8.49
N ARG A 62 8.53 -14.45 8.93
CA ARG A 62 8.14 -15.21 10.13
C ARG A 62 8.38 -16.71 10.00
N GLU A 63 8.04 -17.30 8.86
CA GLU A 63 8.28 -18.73 8.59
C GLU A 63 9.76 -19.09 8.63
N THR A 64 10.63 -18.15 8.22
CA THR A 64 12.07 -18.39 8.10
C THR A 64 12.87 -18.05 9.37
N ARG A 65 12.28 -17.33 10.34
CA ARG A 65 12.92 -17.00 11.63
C ARG A 65 13.36 -18.20 12.48
N GLY A 66 12.84 -19.40 12.22
CA GLY A 66 13.26 -20.66 12.87
C GLY A 66 13.84 -21.72 11.92
N GLY A 67 14.05 -21.37 10.65
CA GLY A 67 14.52 -22.30 9.62
C GLY A 67 16.05 -22.41 9.54
N PRO A 68 16.58 -23.32 8.71
CA PRO A 68 18.03 -23.52 8.52
C PRO A 68 18.75 -22.33 7.87
N LEU A 69 18.00 -21.35 7.33
CA LEU A 69 18.50 -20.08 6.84
C LEU A 69 17.84 -18.92 7.61
N PRO A 70 18.20 -18.72 8.89
CA PRO A 70 17.70 -17.57 9.64
C PRO A 70 18.22 -16.28 9.00
N GLY A 71 17.34 -15.30 8.78
CA GLY A 71 17.75 -13.94 8.40
C GLY A 71 17.68 -13.61 6.91
N ALA A 72 16.68 -14.11 6.18
CA ALA A 72 16.30 -13.48 4.91
C ALA A 72 16.05 -11.97 5.08
N GLY A 73 15.42 -11.61 6.20
CA GLY A 73 14.94 -10.28 6.48
C GLY A 73 13.69 -9.97 5.66
N PHE A 74 12.82 -9.14 6.24
CA PHE A 74 11.63 -8.62 5.57
C PHE A 74 11.95 -8.09 4.17
N VAL A 75 13.02 -7.31 4.01
CA VAL A 75 13.42 -6.70 2.72
C VAL A 75 13.51 -7.75 1.61
N ARG A 76 14.30 -8.81 1.80
CA ARG A 76 14.46 -9.85 0.77
C ARG A 76 13.16 -10.59 0.48
N CYS A 77 12.34 -10.84 1.50
CA CYS A 77 11.05 -11.50 1.33
C CYS A 77 10.05 -10.62 0.58
N PHE A 78 10.04 -9.32 0.88
CA PHE A 78 9.25 -8.32 0.17
C PHE A 78 9.70 -8.17 -1.28
N ASP A 79 11.01 -8.07 -1.55
CA ASP A 79 11.57 -7.98 -2.90
C ASP A 79 11.14 -9.17 -3.76
N ASN A 80 11.23 -10.38 -3.20
CA ASN A 80 10.82 -11.59 -3.91
C ASN A 80 9.31 -11.60 -4.19
N ALA A 81 8.48 -11.18 -3.22
CA ALA A 81 7.03 -11.11 -3.40
C ALA A 81 6.64 -10.07 -4.45
N LEU A 82 7.29 -8.91 -4.42
CA LEU A 82 7.06 -7.83 -5.37
C LEU A 82 7.53 -8.23 -6.78
N HIS A 83 8.72 -8.83 -6.90
CA HIS A 83 9.22 -9.35 -8.16
C HIS A 83 8.29 -10.41 -8.77
N ALA A 84 7.71 -11.29 -7.95
CA ALA A 84 6.73 -12.25 -8.42
C ALA A 84 5.43 -11.61 -8.90
N ALA A 85 5.03 -10.47 -8.34
CA ALA A 85 3.79 -9.77 -8.68
C ALA A 85 3.92 -8.86 -9.92
N ILE A 86 5.04 -8.14 -10.05
CA ILE A 86 5.19 -7.09 -11.07
C ILE A 86 6.47 -7.20 -11.93
N GLY A 87 7.34 -8.19 -11.69
CA GLY A 87 8.61 -8.34 -12.39
C GLY A 87 9.73 -7.49 -11.79
N ASP A 88 10.80 -7.26 -12.55
CA ASP A 88 11.92 -6.43 -12.09
C ASP A 88 11.49 -4.98 -11.93
N LEU A 89 11.91 -4.34 -10.83
CA LEU A 89 11.64 -2.92 -10.58
C LEU A 89 12.43 -2.03 -11.55
N ASP A 90 13.59 -2.49 -12.01
CA ASP A 90 14.43 -1.76 -12.96
C ASP A 90 13.77 -1.63 -14.35
N ASP A 91 12.81 -2.50 -14.65
CA ASP A 91 12.00 -2.46 -15.86
C ASP A 91 10.75 -1.56 -15.70
N GLN A 92 10.48 -1.05 -14.49
CA GLN A 92 9.35 -0.17 -14.20
C GLN A 92 9.75 1.31 -14.26
N ALA A 93 8.75 2.21 -14.29
CA ALA A 93 8.99 3.65 -14.17
C ALA A 93 9.58 4.00 -12.78
N ASP A 94 10.34 5.09 -12.70
CA ASP A 94 11.05 5.54 -11.47
C ASP A 94 10.17 5.46 -10.21
N GLY A 95 8.90 5.87 -10.32
CA GLY A 95 7.91 5.85 -9.22
C GLY A 95 7.80 4.53 -8.45
N PHE A 96 8.04 3.39 -9.10
CA PHE A 96 8.01 2.09 -8.43
C PHE A 96 9.17 1.92 -7.45
N ARG A 97 10.36 2.42 -7.80
CA ARG A 97 11.51 2.37 -6.90
C ARG A 97 11.32 3.33 -5.71
N GLU A 98 10.76 4.53 -5.93
CA GLU A 98 10.42 5.41 -4.80
C GLU A 98 9.35 4.79 -3.89
N ALA A 99 8.36 4.10 -4.47
CA ALA A 99 7.36 3.39 -3.69
C ALA A 99 7.98 2.26 -2.84
N TRP A 100 8.90 1.49 -3.42
CA TRP A 100 9.65 0.47 -2.71
C TRP A 100 10.40 1.03 -1.50
N HIS A 101 11.17 2.11 -1.69
CA HIS A 101 11.88 2.78 -0.60
C HIS A 101 10.93 3.30 0.48
N THR A 102 9.78 3.83 0.08
CA THR A 102 8.77 4.35 1.02
C THR A 102 8.14 3.23 1.84
N THR A 103 7.90 2.05 1.25
CA THR A 103 7.44 0.86 1.98
C THR A 103 8.47 0.38 2.99
N LEU A 104 9.76 0.41 2.67
CA LEU A 104 10.82 0.09 3.62
C LEU A 104 10.90 1.10 4.77
N LEU A 105 10.79 2.40 4.47
CA LEU A 105 10.72 3.44 5.50
C LEU A 105 9.55 3.20 6.46
N LEU A 106 8.38 2.81 5.95
CA LEU A 106 7.21 2.48 6.76
C LEU A 106 7.47 1.29 7.69
N HIS A 107 8.14 0.25 7.19
CA HIS A 107 8.54 -0.91 7.99
C HIS A 107 9.50 -0.52 9.13
N ASP A 108 10.41 0.43 8.91
CA ASP A 108 11.37 0.85 9.93
C ASP A 108 10.75 1.79 10.98
N VAL A 109 9.79 2.62 10.58
CA VAL A 109 9.10 3.57 11.47
C VAL A 109 8.09 2.88 12.40
N LEU A 110 7.50 1.76 11.95
CA LEU A 110 6.46 1.03 12.67
C LEU A 110 7.04 -0.24 13.30
N PRO A 111 6.95 -0.41 14.63
CA PRO A 111 7.36 -1.64 15.32
C PRO A 111 6.80 -2.91 14.67
N SER A 112 7.56 -4.01 14.77
CA SER A 112 7.12 -5.31 14.27
C SER A 112 5.75 -5.70 14.86
N GLY A 113 4.75 -5.90 13.99
CA GLY A 113 3.34 -6.11 14.36
C GLY A 113 2.46 -4.89 14.06
N GLU A 114 2.92 -3.68 14.38
CA GLU A 114 2.24 -2.43 14.00
C GLU A 114 2.29 -2.21 12.49
N PHE A 115 3.43 -2.52 11.85
CA PHE A 115 3.55 -2.44 10.39
C PHE A 115 2.56 -3.36 9.66
N GLN A 116 2.37 -4.60 10.13
CA GLN A 116 1.39 -5.52 9.53
C GLN A 116 -0.03 -4.95 9.64
N ALA A 117 -0.44 -4.55 10.84
CA ALA A 117 -1.76 -3.99 11.06
C ALA A 117 -1.97 -2.68 10.27
N PHE A 118 -0.92 -1.88 10.07
CA PHE A 118 -0.94 -0.71 9.21
C PHE A 118 -1.20 -1.07 7.75
N ILE A 119 -0.50 -2.08 7.19
CA ILE A 119 -0.70 -2.52 5.81
C ILE A 119 -2.12 -3.11 5.62
N GLU A 120 -2.65 -3.83 6.61
CA GLU A 120 -4.05 -4.28 6.59
C GLU A 120 -5.01 -3.07 6.55
N CYS A 121 -4.77 -2.03 7.35
CA CYS A 121 -5.56 -0.79 7.27
C CYS A 121 -5.42 -0.06 5.92
N VAL A 122 -4.29 -0.19 5.21
CA VAL A 122 -4.13 0.32 3.85
C VAL A 122 -5.07 -0.43 2.89
N GLN A 123 -5.15 -1.75 2.98
CA GLN A 123 -6.07 -2.55 2.18
C GLN A 123 -7.54 -2.22 2.49
N ASP A 124 -7.89 -2.11 3.79
CA ASP A 124 -9.24 -1.70 4.20
C ASP A 124 -9.62 -0.31 3.64
N ALA A 125 -8.68 0.65 3.65
CA ALA A 125 -8.90 1.98 3.09
C ALA A 125 -9.06 1.97 1.57
N LEU A 126 -8.34 1.09 0.86
CA LEU A 126 -8.49 0.89 -0.58
C LEU A 126 -9.86 0.29 -0.90
N GLU A 127 -10.33 -0.68 -0.12
CA GLU A 127 -11.64 -1.29 -0.29
C GLU A 127 -12.80 -0.31 -0.05
N GLN A 128 -12.69 0.56 0.96
CA GLN A 128 -13.68 1.62 1.22
C GLN A 128 -13.79 2.63 0.06
N GLY A 129 -12.70 2.83 -0.69
CA GLY A 129 -12.67 3.68 -1.88
C GLY A 129 -13.19 3.02 -3.14
N ARG A 130 -13.39 1.68 -3.15
CA ARG A 130 -13.90 0.97 -4.32
C ARG A 130 -15.40 1.24 -4.46
N PRO A 131 -15.86 1.60 -5.67
CA PRO A 131 -17.29 1.67 -5.93
C PRO A 131 -17.91 0.30 -5.64
N GLY A 132 -18.97 0.25 -4.82
CA GLY A 132 -19.71 -0.99 -4.58
C GLY A 132 -20.19 -1.63 -5.89
N PRO A 133 -20.60 -2.90 -5.90
CA PRO A 133 -21.04 -3.60 -7.12
C PRO A 133 -22.18 -2.89 -7.86
N ASP A 134 -22.92 -2.01 -7.19
CA ASP A 134 -24.02 -1.20 -7.74
C ASP A 134 -23.62 0.23 -8.13
N ALA A 135 -22.34 0.60 -8.04
CA ALA A 135 -21.93 1.94 -8.41
C ALA A 135 -22.00 2.15 -9.93
N PRO A 136 -22.61 3.24 -10.41
CA PRO A 136 -22.70 3.51 -11.83
C PRO A 136 -21.30 3.61 -12.44
N LYS A 137 -21.03 2.79 -13.45
CA LYS A 137 -19.76 2.83 -14.21
C LYS A 137 -19.45 4.29 -14.59
N PRO A 138 -18.23 4.80 -14.33
CA PRO A 138 -17.89 6.15 -14.70
C PRO A 138 -18.09 6.33 -16.21
N ARG A 139 -18.94 7.29 -16.59
CA ARG A 139 -19.30 7.62 -17.98
C ARG A 139 -18.15 8.27 -18.78
N TYR A 140 -16.90 8.08 -18.38
CA TYR A 140 -15.72 8.70 -19.00
C TYR A 140 -14.99 7.79 -19.99
N ALA A 141 -15.72 6.93 -20.70
CA ALA A 141 -15.20 6.23 -21.89
C ALA A 141 -15.98 6.54 -23.19
N ALA A 142 -17.08 7.31 -23.14
CA ALA A 142 -17.93 7.55 -24.31
C ALA A 142 -17.78 8.94 -24.96
N ALA A 143 -16.88 9.80 -24.46
CA ALA A 143 -16.75 11.18 -24.95
C ALA A 143 -15.61 11.40 -25.97
N ARG A 144 -14.77 10.39 -26.27
CA ARG A 144 -13.70 10.51 -27.27
C ARG A 144 -14.00 9.90 -28.64
N GLU A 145 -15.10 9.16 -28.82
CA GLU A 145 -15.48 8.64 -30.14
C GLU A 145 -16.36 9.59 -30.97
N ARG A 146 -16.78 10.74 -30.43
CA ARG A 146 -17.62 11.71 -31.17
C ARG A 146 -16.89 12.93 -31.73
N GLN A 147 -15.56 12.99 -31.62
CA GLN A 147 -14.75 14.06 -32.22
C GLN A 147 -13.76 13.58 -33.31
N ALA A 148 -13.79 12.30 -33.70
CA ALA A 148 -13.00 11.78 -34.81
C ALA A 148 -13.79 11.59 -36.12
N VAL A 149 -14.99 12.17 -36.22
CA VAL A 149 -15.77 12.22 -37.47
C VAL A 149 -16.42 13.60 -37.60
N SER A 150 -15.66 14.56 -38.13
CA SER A 150 -16.16 15.71 -38.91
C SER A 150 -15.02 16.24 -39.76
#